data_AF-A0A654UA52-F1
#
_entry.id   AF-A0A654UA52-F1
#
_cell.length_a   1.000
_cell.length_b   1.000
_cell.length_c   1.000
_cell.angle_alpha   90.00
_cell.angle_beta   90.00
_cell.angle_gamma   90.00
#
_symmetry.space_group_name_H-M   'P 1'
#
loop_
_entity.id
_entity.type
_entity.pdbx_description
1 polymer ?
#
loop_
_entity_poly.entity_id
_entity_poly.type
_entity_poly.pdbx_seq_one_letter_code
_entity_poly.pdbx_strand_id
1 'polypeptide(L)' 'MTPLVAADVAEVIGFVATRPSHVNLDQIVIRPRDQASASRRATHPVR' A
#
# COMPACT_ATOMS: atom_id res chain seq x y z
N MET A 1 16.19 2.34 0.66
CA MET A 1 14.88 2.72 0.12
C MET A 1 14.52 1.78 -1.01
N THR A 2 13.78 0.73 -0.68
CA THR A 2 13.19 -0.18 -1.68
C THR A 2 11.73 0.23 -1.89
N PRO A 3 11.36 0.76 -3.08
CA PRO A 3 9.98 1.16 -3.35
C PRO A 3 9.07 -0.06 -3.52
N LEU A 4 7.77 0.14 -3.32
CA LEU A 4 6.77 -0.84 -3.73
C LEU A 4 6.70 -0.85 -5.26
N VAL A 5 6.76 -2.03 -5.86
CA VAL A 5 6.67 -2.23 -7.30
C VAL A 5 5.37 -2.95 -7.68
N ALA A 6 5.03 -2.93 -8.97
CA ALA A 6 3.79 -3.56 -9.47
C ALA A 6 3.71 -5.06 -9.14
N ALA A 7 4.85 -5.74 -9.12
CA ALA A 7 4.92 -7.17 -8.77
C ALA A 7 4.42 -7.45 -7.34
N ASP A 8 4.73 -6.57 -6.39
CA ASP A 8 4.30 -6.73 -4.99
C ASP A 8 2.76 -6.66 -4.87
N VAL A 9 2.13 -5.76 -5.63
CA VAL A 9 0.66 -5.63 -5.65
C VAL A 9 0.02 -6.84 -6.34
N ALA A 10 0.61 -7.32 -7.44
CA ALA A 10 0.12 -8.49 -8.15
C ALA A 10 0.16 -9.76 -7.29
N GLU A 11 1.20 -9.94 -6.46
CA GLU A 11 1.29 -11.04 -5.51
C GLU A 11 0.15 -11.02 -4.49
N VAL A 12 -0.14 -9.85 -3.92
CA VAL A 12 -1.24 -9.70 -2.96
C VAL A 12 -2.60 -9.96 -3.62
N ILE A 13 -2.81 -9.50 -4.86
CA ILE A 13 -4.03 -9.82 -5.61
C ILE A 13 -4.17 -11.33 -5.81
N GLY A 14 -3.09 -12.03 -6.18
CA GLY A 14 -3.09 -13.48 -6.30
C GLY A 14 -3.44 -14.20 -4.98
N PHE A 15 -2.92 -13.71 -3.86
CA PHE A 15 -3.27 -14.23 -2.54
C PHE A 15 -4.77 -14.04 -2.22
N VAL A 16 -5.33 -12.88 -2.51
CA VAL A 16 -6.76 -12.57 -2.29
C VAL A 16 -7.64 -13.44 -3.18
N ALA A 17 -7.31 -13.55 -4.46
CA ALA A 17 -8.11 -14.29 -5.43
C ALA A 17 -8.16 -15.80 -5.17
N THR A 18 -7.22 -16.33 -4.39
CA THR A 18 -7.13 -17.77 -4.07
C THR A 18 -7.83 -18.16 -2.77
N ARG A 19 -8.48 -17.22 -2.08
CA ARG A 19 -9.17 -17.53 -0.81
C ARG A 19 -10.42 -18.40 -1.06
N PRO A 20 -10.75 -19.35 -0.15
CA PRO A 20 -12.02 -20.06 -0.18
C PRO A 20 -13.23 -19.12 -0.12
N SER A 21 -14.38 -19.56 -0.64
CA SER A 21 -15.60 -18.72 -0.78
C SER A 21 -16.15 -18.12 0.51
N HIS A 22 -15.78 -18.65 1.68
CA HIS A 22 -16.20 -18.14 2.98
C HIS A 22 -15.25 -17.11 3.59
N VAL A 23 -14.14 -16.80 2.91
CA VAL A 23 -13.16 -15.83 3.36
C VAL A 23 -13.37 -14.52 2.63
N ASN A 24 -13.55 -13.45 3.39
CA ASN A 24 -13.70 -12.11 2.88
C ASN A 24 -12.54 -11.21 3.35
N LEU A 25 -12.00 -10.40 2.45
CA LEU A 25 -10.91 -9.46 2.72
C LEU A 25 -11.33 -8.08 2.22
N ASP A 26 -11.93 -7.28 3.11
CA ASP A 26 -12.56 -6.00 2.75
C ASP A 26 -11.54 -4.89 2.41
N GLN A 27 -10.40 -4.87 3.09
CA GLN A 27 -9.37 -3.87 2.86
C GLN A 27 -7.98 -4.42 3.16
N ILE A 28 -7.03 -4.14 2.27
CA ILE A 28 -5.61 -4.44 2.46
C ILE A 28 -4.81 -3.17 2.20
N VAL A 29 -3.96 -2.81 3.16
CA VAL A 29 -3.05 -1.67 3.07
C VAL A 29 -1.63 -2.18 2.92
N ILE A 30 -1.00 -1.90 1.78
CA ILE A 30 0.37 -2.29 1.48
C ILE A 30 1.23 -1.03 1.40
N ARG A 31 2.39 -1.04 2.06
CA ARG A 31 3.32 0.10 2.09
C ARG A 31 4.76 -0.43 2.07
N PRO A 32 5.71 0.26 1.41
CA PRO A 32 7.12 -0.13 1.46
C PRO A 32 7.64 -0.07 2.89
N ARG A 33 8.59 -0.95 3.26
CA ARG A 33 9.18 -0.96 4.61
C ARG A 33 9.93 0.34 4.94
N ASP A 34 10.66 0.87 3.97
CA ASP A 34 11.38 2.15 4.08
C ASP A 34 10.46 3.35 3.82
N GLN A 35 9.25 3.32 4.38
CA GLN A 35 8.34 4.43 4.26
C GLN A 35 8.83 5.58 5.13
N ALA A 36 9.52 6.55 4.54
CA ALA A 36 9.62 7.87 5.14
C ALA A 36 8.20 8.31 5.47
N SER A 37 7.92 8.56 6.75
CA SER A 37 6.66 9.12 7.18
C SER A 37 6.35 10.33 6.31
N ALA A 38 5.08 10.49 5.91
CA ALA A 38 4.68 11.64 5.12
C ALA A 38 5.01 12.91 5.91
N SER A 39 6.16 13.52 5.65
CA SER A 39 6.43 14.87 6.08
C SER A 39 5.43 15.72 5.32
N ARG A 40 4.42 16.21 6.04
CA ARG A 40 3.43 17.15 5.52
C ARG A 40 4.20 18.38 5.04
N ARG A 41 4.53 18.44 3.75
CA ARG A 41 5.13 19.63 3.14
C ARG A 41 4.01 20.65 2.90
N ALA A 42 3.57 21.29 3.97
CA ALA A 42 2.68 22.44 3.88
C ALA A 42 3.47 23.57 3.19
N THR A 43 3.23 23.76 1.90
CA THR A 43 3.75 24.90 1.14
C THR A 43 2.59 25.86 0.90
N HIS A 44 2.36 26.77 1.85
CA HIS A 44 1.94 28.13 1.49
C HIS A 44 2.24 29.13 2.61
N PRO A 45 3.27 29.99 2.44
CA PRO A 45 3.48 31.17 3.25
C PRO A 45 2.73 32.39 2.69
N VAL A 46 2.18 33.17 3.62
CA VAL A 46 1.82 34.61 3.55
C VAL A 46 0.68 35.03 2.62
N ARG A 47 -0.39 35.52 3.25
CA ARG A 47 -0.94 36.84 2.93
C ARG A 47 -1.26 37.59 4.21
#